data_AF-A0A261GEQ3-F1
#
_entry.id   AF-A0A261GEQ3-F1
#
_cell.length_a   1.000
_cell.length_b   1.000
_cell.length_c   1.000
_cell.angle_alpha   90.00
_cell.angle_beta   90.00
_cell.angle_gamma   90.00
#
_symmetry.space_group_name_H-M   'P 1'
#
loop_
_entity.id
_entity.type
_entity.pdbx_description
1 polymer ?
#
loop_
_entity_poly.entity_id
_entity_poly.type
_entity_poly.pdbx_seq_one_letter_code
_entity_poly.pdbx_strand_id
1 'polypeptide(L)'
;MYGAKSWSKARAILAKLEVTDKGPNPRFVVSSLWEDKRVLYRNLYCARGDMENRIKDTQLDLFGTRTSSPKWRTNQWRMLLSTYGYLLSRL
;
A
#
# COMPACT_ATOMS: atom_id res chain seq x y z
N MET A 1 -2.55 30.44 6.48
CA MET A 1 -1.76 30.00 5.30
C MET A 1 -1.16 28.64 5.61
N TYR A 2 -1.78 27.54 5.17
CA TYR A 2 -1.25 26.19 5.38
C TYR A 2 -0.33 25.84 4.21
N GLY A 3 0.98 25.94 4.41
CA GLY A 3 2.00 25.48 3.48
C GLY A 3 2.88 24.44 4.15
N ALA A 4 3.19 23.34 3.46
CA ALA A 4 4.17 22.38 3.98
C ALA A 4 5.52 23.09 4.17
N LYS A 5 6.09 22.99 5.37
CA LYS A 5 7.44 23.51 5.64
C LYS A 5 8.46 22.78 4.78
N SER A 6 9.53 23.47 4.37
CA SER A 6 10.64 22.85 3.64
C SER A 6 11.31 21.76 4.46
N TRP A 7 11.82 20.73 3.79
CA TRP A 7 12.58 19.68 4.47
C TRP A 7 13.95 20.18 4.89
N SER A 8 14.37 19.83 6.11
CA SER A 8 15.71 20.15 6.63
C SER A 8 16.84 19.36 5.95
N LYS A 9 16.50 18.28 5.24
CA LYS A 9 17.45 17.41 4.54
C LYS A 9 16.99 17.19 3.10
N ALA A 10 17.95 17.08 2.19
CA ALA A 10 17.68 16.71 0.81
C ALA A 10 17.00 15.33 0.73
N ARG A 11 16.08 15.17 -0.24
CA ARG A 11 15.32 13.95 -0.48
C ARG A 11 15.41 13.58 -1.96
N ALA A 12 15.45 12.29 -2.24
CA ALA A 12 15.31 11.81 -3.61
C ALA A 12 13.84 11.94 -4.04
N ILE A 13 13.62 12.54 -5.20
CA ILE A 13 12.29 12.67 -5.80
C ILE A 13 12.28 11.92 -7.13
N LEU A 14 11.31 11.03 -7.26
CA LEU A 14 11.00 10.32 -8.49
C LEU A 14 9.64 10.79 -9.01
N ALA A 15 9.60 11.32 -10.23
CA ALA A 15 8.36 11.60 -10.94
C ALA A 15 8.01 10.40 -11.83
N LYS A 16 6.85 9.81 -11.58
CA LYS A 16 6.20 8.85 -12.46
C LYS A 16 5.19 9.62 -13.31
N LEU A 17 5.44 9.71 -14.61
CA LEU A 17 4.54 10.36 -15.56
C LEU A 17 3.96 9.27 -16.45
N GLU A 18 2.73 8.86 -16.17
CA GLU A 18 2.00 7.90 -17.01
C GLU A 18 0.74 8.55 -17.56
N VAL A 19 0.40 8.23 -18.81
CA VAL A 19 -0.88 8.58 -19.42
C VAL A 19 -1.66 7.27 -19.57
N THR A 20 -2.86 7.25 -19.01
CA THR A 20 -3.78 6.10 -19.06
C THR A 20 -5.02 6.49 -19.84
N ASP A 21 -5.90 5.54 -20.15
CA ASP A 21 -7.19 5.80 -20.79
C ASP A 21 -8.09 6.74 -19.96
N LYS A 22 -7.80 6.88 -18.67
CA LYS A 22 -8.47 7.82 -17.75
C LYS A 22 -7.81 9.21 -17.70
N GLY A 23 -6.82 9.46 -18.56
CA GLY A 23 -6.06 10.70 -18.64
C GLY A 23 -4.67 10.64 -18.00
N PRO A 24 -3.99 11.80 -17.91
CA PRO A 24 -2.66 11.93 -17.29
C PRO A 24 -2.70 11.62 -15.79
N ASN A 25 -1.81 10.75 -15.31
CA ASN A 25 -1.69 10.36 -13.90
C ASN A 25 -0.25 10.61 -13.41
N PRO A 26 0.16 11.88 -13.23
CA PRO A 26 1.47 12.20 -12.67
C PRO A 26 1.50 11.86 -11.18
N ARG A 27 2.51 11.09 -10.75
CA ARG A 27 2.76 10.75 -9.35
C ARG A 27 4.18 11.09 -8.95
N PHE A 28 4.36 11.55 -7.72
CA PHE A 28 5.69 11.84 -7.18
C PHE A 28 5.95 10.93 -5.98
N VAL A 29 7.09 10.24 -6.01
CA VAL A 29 7.57 9.41 -4.90
C VAL A 29 8.75 10.14 -4.27
N VAL A 30 8.59 10.50 -3.00
CA VAL A 30 9.64 11.14 -2.20
C VAL A 30 10.26 10.07 -1.32
N SER A 31 11.58 9.94 -1.38
CA SER A 31 12.34 8.96 -0.61
C SER A 31 13.48 9.63 0.17
N SER A 32 13.74 9.09 1.36
CA SER A 32 14.95 9.39 2.12
C SER A 32 16.17 8.58 1.68
N LEU A 33 15.97 7.55 0.85
CA LEU A 33 17.00 6.67 0.35
C LEU A 33 17.59 7.25 -0.94
N TRP A 34 18.92 7.18 -1.05
CA TRP A 34 19.69 7.66 -2.20
C TRP A 34 20.11 6.50 -3.10
N GLU A 35 19.14 5.69 -3.51
CA GLU A 35 19.36 4.57 -4.43
C GLU A 35 18.98 4.93 -5.87
N ASP A 36 19.28 4.03 -6.81
CA ASP A 36 18.81 4.16 -8.19
C ASP A 36 17.28 4.32 -8.21
N LYS A 37 16.82 5.35 -8.92
CA LYS A 37 15.40 5.67 -9.15
C LYS A 37 14.60 4.46 -9.63
N ARG A 38 15.19 3.59 -10.46
CA ARG A 38 14.55 2.35 -10.95
C ARG A 38 14.35 1.34 -9.83
N VAL A 39 15.34 1.19 -8.95
CA VAL A 39 15.27 0.30 -7.78
C VAL A 39 14.23 0.82 -6.79
N LEU A 40 14.25 2.12 -6.47
CA LEU A 40 13.24 2.77 -5.62
C LEU A 40 11.82 2.57 -6.16
N TYR A 41 11.64 2.70 -7.48
CA TYR A 41 10.34 2.49 -8.10
C TYR A 41 9.90 1.03 -8.04
N ARG A 42 10.73 0.11 -8.55
CA ARG A 42 10.35 -1.29 -8.73
C ARG A 42 10.28 -2.07 -7.42
N ASN A 43 11.26 -1.89 -6.54
CA ASN A 43 11.40 -2.75 -5.37
C ASN A 43 10.69 -2.19 -4.14
N LEU A 44 10.58 -0.86 -4.01
CA LEU A 44 9.92 -0.24 -2.87
C LEU A 44 8.51 0.25 -3.21
N TYR A 45 8.38 1.07 -4.25
CA TYR A 45 7.09 1.66 -4.58
C TYR A 45 6.09 0.63 -5.14
N CYS A 46 6.49 -0.22 -6.10
CA CYS A 46 5.60 -1.25 -6.62
C CYS A 46 5.29 -2.34 -5.57
N ALA A 47 6.25 -2.72 -4.72
CA ALA A 47 6.02 -3.67 -3.63
C ALA A 47 4.96 -3.17 -2.63
N ARG A 48 4.89 -1.85 -2.38
CA ARG A 48 3.81 -1.25 -1.59
C ARG A 48 2.44 -1.49 -2.25
N GLY A 49 2.35 -1.35 -3.56
CA GLY A 49 1.11 -1.63 -4.31
C GLY A 49 0.68 -3.09 -4.20
N ASP A 50 1.64 -4.01 -4.27
CA ASP A 50 1.38 -5.45 -4.06
C ASP A 50 0.85 -5.75 -2.66
N MET A 51 1.38 -5.07 -1.62
CA MET A 51 0.82 -5.20 -0.26
C MET A 51 -0.63 -4.73 -0.17
N GLU A 52 -1.00 -3.65 -0.87
CA GLU A 52 -2.39 -3.19 -0.89
C GLU A 52 -3.31 -4.19 -1.62
N ASN A 53 -2.84 -4.79 -2.71
CA ASN A 53 -3.57 -5.84 -3.41
C ASN A 53 -3.80 -7.05 -2.49
N ARG A 54 -2.80 -7.48 -1.71
CA ARG A 54 -2.94 -8.58 -0.74
C ARG A 54 -4.02 -8.32 0.32
N ILE A 55 -4.12 -7.07 0.79
CA ILE A 55 -5.17 -6.68 1.74
C ILE A 55 -6.54 -6.77 1.06
N LYS A 56 -6.66 -6.29 -0.19
CA LYS A 56 -7.91 -6.39 -0.96
C LYS A 56 -8.33 -7.85 -1.18
N ASP A 57 -7.41 -8.71 -1.57
CA ASP A 57 -7.67 -10.14 -1.76
C ASP A 57 -8.15 -10.78 -0.44
N THR A 58 -7.47 -10.51 0.67
CA THR A 58 -7.88 -11.02 2.01
C THR A 58 -9.29 -10.54 2.39
N GLN A 59 -9.62 -9.30 2.04
CA GLN A 59 -10.93 -8.71 2.30
C GLN A 59 -12.04 -9.30 1.43
N LEU A 60 -11.75 -9.55 0.15
CA LEU A 60 -12.71 -10.04 -0.84
C LEU A 60 -12.90 -11.55 -0.77
N ASP A 61 -11.82 -12.32 -0.74
CA ASP A 61 -11.85 -13.78 -0.91
C ASP A 61 -12.16 -14.52 0.41
N LEU A 62 -11.79 -13.94 1.55
CA LEU A 62 -11.95 -14.58 2.87
C LEU A 62 -12.89 -13.82 3.81
N PHE A 63 -13.69 -12.89 3.27
CA PHE A 63 -14.64 -12.10 4.04
C PHE A 63 -14.00 -11.34 5.22
N GLY A 64 -12.74 -10.90 5.07
CA GLY A 64 -11.99 -10.21 6.13
C GLY A 64 -12.67 -8.92 6.64
N THR A 65 -13.61 -8.37 5.86
CA THR A 65 -14.42 -7.19 6.22
C THR A 65 -15.71 -7.52 6.98
N ARG A 66 -16.08 -8.79 7.13
CA ARG A 66 -17.36 -9.19 7.75
C ARG A 66 -17.27 -9.12 9.27
N THR A 67 -17.46 -7.93 9.81
CA THR A 67 -17.49 -7.67 11.26
C THR A 67 -18.92 -7.67 11.79
N SER A 68 -19.53 -8.85 11.91
CA SER A 68 -20.94 -8.99 12.31
C SER A 68 -21.16 -9.15 13.83
N SER A 69 -20.11 -9.26 14.63
CA SER A 69 -20.23 -9.41 16.08
C SER A 69 -20.27 -8.04 16.76
N PRO A 70 -21.07 -7.85 17.83
CA PRO A 70 -21.04 -6.63 18.65
C PRO A 70 -19.71 -6.46 19.42
N LYS A 71 -18.94 -7.54 19.59
CA LYS A 71 -17.70 -7.53 20.37
C LYS A 71 -16.50 -7.32 19.45
N TRP A 72 -15.73 -6.26 19.72
CA TRP A 72 -14.49 -5.95 18.99
C TRP A 72 -13.52 -7.14 18.93
N ARG A 73 -13.26 -7.81 20.06
CA ARG A 73 -12.31 -8.94 20.13
C ARG A 73 -12.67 -10.05 19.15
N THR A 74 -13.96 -10.38 19.01
CA THR A 74 -14.42 -11.43 18.07
C THR A 74 -14.13 -11.05 16.62
N ASN A 75 -14.38 -9.78 16.25
CA ASN A 75 -14.10 -9.31 14.90
C ASN A 75 -12.58 -9.25 14.63
N GLN A 76 -11.77 -8.85 15.61
CA GLN A 76 -10.32 -8.86 15.51
C GLN A 76 -9.78 -10.29 15.26
N TRP A 77 -10.28 -11.28 15.99
CA TRP A 77 -9.91 -12.68 15.80
C TRP A 77 -10.30 -13.21 14.41
N ARG A 78 -11.50 -12.86 13.93
CA ARG A 78 -11.94 -13.26 12.57
C ARG A 78 -11.07 -12.67 11.48
N MET A 79 -10.70 -11.40 11.60
CA MET A 79 -9.78 -10.76 10.67
C MET A 79 -8.41 -11.45 10.66
N LEU A 80 -7.84 -11.74 11.84
CA LEU A 80 -6.55 -12.44 11.95
C LEU A 80 -6.58 -13.84 11.30
N LEU A 81 -7.63 -14.62 11.55
CA LEU A 81 -7.80 -15.95 10.95
C LEU A 81 -7.94 -15.87 9.43
N SER A 82 -8.65 -14.85 8.92
CA SER A 82 -8.79 -14.61 7.47
C SER A 82 -7.44 -14.28 6.84
N THR A 83 -6.67 -13.38 7.47
CA THR A 83 -5.30 -13.06 7.01
C THR A 83 -4.39 -14.28 7.04
N TYR A 84 -4.46 -15.10 8.09
CA TYR A 84 -3.66 -16.32 8.19
C TYR A 84 -4.03 -17.34 7.10
N GLY A 85 -5.33 -17.55 6.86
CA GLY A 85 -5.81 -18.40 5.77
C GLY A 85 -5.32 -17.94 4.39
N TYR A 86 -5.36 -16.63 4.13
CA TYR A 86 -4.84 -16.07 2.88
C TYR A 86 -3.34 -16.35 2.72
N LEU A 87 -2.56 -16.12 3.77
CA LEU A 87 -1.11 -16.37 3.77
C LEU A 87 -0.79 -17.85 3.51
N LEU A 88 -1.53 -18.78 4.14
CA LEU A 88 -1.33 -20.21 3.93
C LEU A 88 -1.75 -20.67 2.52
N SER A 89 -2.82 -20.11 1.96
CA SER A 89 -3.30 -20.46 0.61
C SER A 89 -2.34 -20.06 -0.51
N ARG A 90 -1.39 -19.17 -0.21
CA ARG A 90 -0.44 -18.59 -1.16
C ARG A 90 0.99 -19.16 -1.04
N LEU A 91 1.22 -20.07 -0.08
CA LEU A 91 2.46 -20.86 0.01
C LEU A 91 2.46 -21.97 -1.04
#